data_AF-A0A0T1XCH5-F1
#
_entry.id   AF-A0A0T1XCH5-F1
#
_cell.length_a   1.000
_cell.length_b   1.000
_cell.length_c   1.000
_cell.angle_alpha   90.00
_cell.angle_beta   90.00
_cell.angle_gamma   90.00
#
_symmetry.space_group_name_H-M   'P 1'
#
loop_
_entity.id
_entity.type
_entity.pdbx_description
1 polymer ?
#
loop_
_entity_poly.entity_id
_entity_poly.type
_entity_poly.pdbx_seq_one_letter_code
_entity_poly.pdbx_strand_id
1 'polypeptide(L)'
;MEDDIGFAKHWFPKQAIEIDALASRDESFRELCNDFSIADDLVQKWKSSTAPERDERYAEALELMDGLSKEIGVMLSLAKIVPFPVSR
;
A
#
# COMPACT_ATOMS: atom_id res chain seq x y z
N MET A 1 -7.19 14.74 -4.07
CA MET A 1 -6.80 13.55 -3.31
C MET A 1 -7.19 12.40 -4.21
N GLU A 2 -6.29 12.02 -5.11
CA GLU A 2 -6.52 10.86 -5.95
C GLU A 2 -6.58 9.67 -5.01
N ASP A 3 -7.71 8.96 -5.00
CA ASP A 3 -8.05 7.86 -4.07
C ASP A 3 -6.81 7.04 -3.70
N ASP A 4 -6.39 7.05 -2.43
CA ASP A 4 -5.22 6.28 -1.98
C ASP A 4 -5.40 4.77 -2.24
N ILE A 5 -6.66 4.33 -2.25
CA ILE A 5 -7.08 3.00 -2.71
C ILE A 5 -6.83 2.83 -4.21
N GLY A 6 -7.09 3.85 -5.02
CA GLY A 6 -6.76 3.91 -6.44
C GLY A 6 -5.27 3.75 -6.72
N PHE A 7 -4.41 4.36 -5.89
CA PHE A 7 -2.96 4.17 -5.98
C PHE A 7 -2.57 2.71 -5.71
N ALA A 8 -3.07 2.12 -4.62
CA ALA A 8 -2.85 0.69 -4.34
C ALA A 8 -3.36 -0.20 -5.49
N LYS A 9 -4.52 0.09 -6.08
CA LYS A 9 -5.06 -0.65 -7.23
C LYS A 9 -4.19 -0.53 -8.48
N HIS A 10 -3.56 0.62 -8.70
CA HIS A 10 -2.61 0.81 -9.80
C HIS A 10 -1.38 -0.08 -9.63
N TRP A 11 -0.86 -0.21 -8.41
CA TRP A 11 0.28 -1.07 -8.08
C TRP A 11 -0.06 -2.56 -8.08
N PHE A 12 -1.28 -2.92 -7.70
CA PHE A 12 -1.75 -4.30 -7.58
C PHE A 12 -2.96 -4.56 -8.51
N PRO A 13 -2.82 -4.41 -9.84
CA PRO A 13 -3.96 -4.43 -10.76
C PRO A 13 -4.69 -5.78 -10.78
N LYS A 14 -3.97 -6.88 -10.50
CA LYS A 14 -4.55 -8.24 -10.42
C LYS A 14 -5.43 -8.46 -9.17
N GLN A 15 -5.34 -7.58 -8.18
CA GLN A 15 -6.03 -7.70 -6.90
C GLN A 15 -6.93 -6.49 -6.64
N ALA A 16 -7.25 -5.70 -7.67
CA ALA A 16 -8.00 -4.47 -7.53
C ALA A 16 -9.37 -4.67 -6.88
N ILE A 17 -10.06 -5.77 -7.19
CA ILE A 17 -11.36 -6.13 -6.61
C ILE A 17 -11.20 -6.49 -5.13
N GLU A 18 -10.17 -7.28 -4.78
CA GLU A 18 -9.87 -7.61 -3.39
C GLU A 18 -9.49 -6.39 -2.56
N ILE A 19 -8.79 -5.43 -3.15
CA ILE A 19 -8.46 -4.15 -2.52
C ILE A 19 -9.73 -3.36 -2.22
N ASP A 20 -10.64 -3.18 -3.20
CA ASP A 20 -11.92 -2.49 -2.96
C ASP A 20 -12.72 -3.19 -1.85
N ALA A 21 -12.81 -4.52 -1.90
CA ALA A 21 -13.56 -5.31 -0.94
C ALA A 21 -12.98 -5.23 0.49
N LEU A 22 -11.65 -5.28 0.63
CA LEU A 22 -10.99 -5.18 1.92
C LEU A 22 -11.05 -3.75 2.45
N ALA A 23 -10.74 -2.76 1.62
CA ALA A 23 -10.81 -1.35 1.98
C ALA A 23 -12.23 -0.91 2.37
N SER A 24 -13.29 -1.52 1.82
CA SER A 24 -14.67 -1.22 2.23
C SER A 24 -14.99 -1.63 3.67
N ARG A 25 -14.24 -2.58 4.27
CA ARG A 25 -14.58 -3.19 5.57
C ARG A 25 -13.47 -3.16 6.63
N ASP A 26 -12.25 -2.80 6.25
CA ASP A 26 -11.08 -2.79 7.11
C ASP A 26 -10.45 -1.39 7.10
N GLU A 27 -10.56 -0.67 8.22
CA GLU A 27 -10.04 0.69 8.34
C GLU A 27 -8.52 0.73 8.35
N SER A 28 -7.88 -0.22 9.05
CA SER A 28 -6.42 -0.32 9.11
C SER A 28 -5.84 -0.58 7.71
N PHE A 29 -6.53 -1.38 6.89
CA PHE A 29 -6.14 -1.54 5.49
C PHE A 29 -6.29 -0.26 4.65
N ARG A 30 -7.30 0.57 4.91
CA ARG A 30 -7.44 1.88 4.25
C ARG A 30 -6.29 2.82 4.63
N GLU A 31 -5.96 2.89 5.92
CA GLU A 31 -4.84 3.67 6.41
C GLU A 31 -3.52 3.19 5.79
N LEU A 32 -3.33 1.87 5.68
CA LEU A 32 -2.16 1.28 5.01
C LEU A 32 -2.07 1.69 3.53
N CYS A 33 -3.19 1.74 2.80
CA CYS A 33 -3.20 2.23 1.41
C CYS A 33 -2.85 3.73 1.32
N ASN A 34 -3.32 4.54 2.28
CA ASN A 34 -2.95 5.95 2.40
C ASN A 34 -1.45 6.13 2.70
N ASP A 35 -0.89 5.36 3.64
CA ASP A 35 0.53 5.43 3.94
C ASP A 35 1.39 5.04 2.74
N PHE A 36 0.93 4.06 1.94
CA PHE A 36 1.60 3.66 0.71
C PHE A 36 1.59 4.76 -0.36
N SER A 37 0.46 5.47 -0.51
CA SER A 37 0.32 6.65 -1.37
C SER A 37 1.25 7.78 -0.94
N ILE A 38 1.33 8.07 0.37
CA ILE A 38 2.24 9.07 0.94
C ILE A 38 3.71 8.68 0.74
N ALA A 39 4.05 7.40 0.88
CA ALA A 39 5.41 6.92 0.64
C ALA A 39 5.85 7.15 -0.82
N ASP A 40 4.96 7.00 -1.79
CA ASP A 40 5.27 7.36 -3.19
C ASP A 40 5.53 8.85 -3.36
N ASP A 41 4.72 9.72 -2.76
CA ASP A 41 4.97 11.17 -2.78
C ASP A 41 6.35 11.51 -2.21
N LEU A 42 6.75 10.87 -1.10
CA LEU A 42 8.09 11.00 -0.54
C LEU A 42 9.17 10.55 -1.53
N VAL A 43 8.97 9.41 -2.20
CA VAL A 43 9.88 8.90 -3.24
C VAL A 43 10.01 9.93 -4.38
N GLN A 44 8.91 10.46 -4.91
CA GLN A 44 8.95 11.45 -6.00
C GLN A 44 9.60 12.77 -5.57
N LYS A 45 9.30 13.22 -4.35
CA LYS A 45 9.88 14.41 -3.73
C LYS A 45 11.39 14.30 -3.60
N TRP A 46 11.89 13.21 -3.01
CA TRP A 46 13.33 13.02 -2.81
C TRP A 46 14.05 12.74 -4.13
N LYS A 47 13.45 12.00 -5.05
CA LYS A 47 14.00 11.77 -6.40
C LYS A 47 14.36 13.07 -7.12
N SER A 48 13.53 14.10 -6.94
CA SER A 48 13.68 15.41 -7.60
C SER A 48 14.40 16.46 -6.73
N SER A 49 14.80 16.11 -5.51
CA SER A 49 15.44 17.04 -4.58
C SER A 49 16.90 17.31 -4.95
N THR A 50 17.37 18.51 -4.63
CA THR A 50 18.79 18.91 -4.73
C THR A 50 19.46 19.01 -3.36
N ALA A 51 18.76 18.58 -2.30
CA ALA A 51 19.25 18.65 -0.94
C ALA A 51 20.39 17.64 -0.70
N PRO A 52 21.36 17.92 0.17
CA PRO A 52 22.51 17.04 0.40
C PRO A 52 22.11 15.67 0.96
N GLU A 53 21.00 15.57 1.69
CA GLU A 53 20.47 14.30 2.22
C GLU A 53 19.61 13.52 1.21
N ARG A 54 19.50 13.99 -0.04
CA ARG A 54 18.59 13.45 -1.05
C ARG A 54 18.74 11.94 -1.25
N ASP A 55 19.97 11.44 -1.41
CA ASP A 55 20.19 10.02 -1.69
C ASP A 55 19.85 9.12 -0.50
N GLU A 56 20.14 9.59 0.73
CA GLU A 56 19.77 8.88 1.96
C GLU A 56 18.23 8.83 2.09
N ARG A 57 17.57 9.99 2.01
CA ARG A 57 16.12 10.08 2.19
C ARG A 57 15.34 9.37 1.07
N TYR A 58 15.89 9.37 -0.15
CA TYR A 58 15.34 8.60 -1.27
C TYR A 58 15.44 7.09 -1.01
N ALA A 59 16.58 6.61 -0.50
CA ALA A 59 16.74 5.20 -0.14
C ALA A 59 15.79 4.77 0.98
N GLU A 60 15.65 5.59 2.05
CA GLU A 60 14.68 5.33 3.12
C GLU A 60 13.23 5.31 2.60
N ALA A 61 12.86 6.24 1.71
CA ALA A 61 11.52 6.28 1.13
C ALA A 61 11.23 5.04 0.26
N LEU A 62 12.22 4.55 -0.48
CA LEU A 62 12.10 3.30 -1.24
C LEU A 62 11.95 2.08 -0.33
N GLU A 63 12.68 2.02 0.79
CA GLU A 63 12.54 0.94 1.78
C GLU A 63 11.15 0.95 2.43
N LEU A 64 10.65 2.13 2.79
CA LEU A 64 9.29 2.32 3.31
C LEU A 64 8.25 1.83 2.29
N MET A 65 8.39 2.22 1.02
CA MET A 65 7.48 1.82 -0.04
C MET A 65 7.49 0.30 -0.26
N ASP A 66 8.66 -0.34 -0.26
CA ASP A 66 8.80 -1.80 -0.34
C ASP A 66 8.13 -2.50 0.85
N GLY A 67 8.36 -2.01 2.08
CA GLY A 67 7.74 -2.54 3.30
C GLY A 67 6.20 -2.49 3.26
N LEU A 68 5.65 -1.32 2.94
CA LEU A 68 4.20 -1.12 2.85
C LEU A 68 3.58 -1.99 1.74
N SER A 69 4.26 -2.10 0.58
CA SER A 69 3.79 -2.96 -0.51
C SER A 69 3.70 -4.44 -0.11
N LYS A 70 4.66 -4.92 0.70
CA LYS A 70 4.66 -6.29 1.24
C LYS A 70 3.53 -6.48 2.24
N GLU A 71 3.30 -5.52 3.12
CA GLU A 71 2.23 -5.58 4.12
C GLU A 71 0.84 -5.62 3.46
N ILE A 72 0.61 -4.79 2.44
CA ILE A 72 -0.60 -4.84 1.60
C ILE A 72 -0.76 -6.24 0.98
N GLY A 73 0.31 -6.79 0.40
CA GLY A 73 0.30 -8.14 -0.18
C GLY A 73 -0.05 -9.24 0.85
N VAL A 74 0.44 -9.12 2.08
CA VAL A 74 0.11 -10.04 3.18
C VAL A 74 -1.35 -9.91 3.57
N MET A 75 -1.87 -8.71 3.80
CA MET A 75 -3.27 -8.50 4.18
C MET A 75 -4.23 -9.01 3.10
N LEU A 76 -3.91 -8.76 1.82
CA LEU A 76 -4.69 -9.30 0.70
C LEU A 76 -4.64 -10.83 0.63
N SER A 77 -3.51 -11.44 0.98
CA SER A 77 -3.37 -12.90 1.04
C SER A 77 -4.19 -13.47 2.19
N LEU A 78 -4.13 -12.87 3.37
CA LEU A 78 -4.91 -13.28 4.55
C LEU A 78 -6.42 -13.12 4.33
N ALA A 79 -6.85 -12.06 3.65
CA ALA A 79 -8.25 -11.83 3.31
C ALA A 79 -8.84 -12.92 2.40
N LYS A 80 -8.00 -13.64 1.65
CA LYS A 80 -8.40 -14.82 0.84
C LYS A 80 -8.54 -16.09 1.68
N ILE A 81 -7.92 -16.15 2.86
CA ILE A 81 -7.89 -17.32 3.76
C ILE A 81 -8.97 -17.17 4.85
N VAL A 82 -10.19 -16.76 4.49
CA VAL A 82 -11.33 -16.89 5.42
C VAL A 82 -11.84 -18.34 5.40
N PRO A 83 -11.88 -19.04 6.55
CA PRO A 83 -12.30 -20.44 6.61
C PRO A 83 -13.79 -20.60 6.30
N PHE A 84 -14.12 -21.62 5.52
CA PHE A 84 -15.49 -22.06 5.26
C PHE A 84 -16.28 -22.20 6.59
N PRO A 85 -17.56 -21.81 6.64
CA PRO A 85 -18.38 -22.14 7.80
C PRO A 85 -18.48 -23.66 7.91
N VAL A 86 -18.01 -24.22 9.03
CA VAL A 86 -18.43 -25.57 9.44
C VAL A 86 -19.93 -25.48 9.67
N SER A 87 -20.70 -26.02 8.72
CA SER A 87 -22.09 -26.36 8.99
C SER A 87 -22.08 -27.53 9.98
N ARG A 88 -22.56 -27.28 11.20
CA ARG A 88 -22.99 -28.35 12.11
C ARG A 88 -24.32 -27.98 12.73
#